data_AF-X1FS94-F1
#
_entry.id   AF-X1FS94-F1
#
_cell.length_a   1.000
_cell.length_b   1.000
_cell.length_c   1.000
_cell.angle_alpha   90.00
_cell.angle_beta   90.00
_cell.angle_gamma   90.00
#
_symmetry.space_group_name_H-M   'P 1'
#
loop_
_entity.id
_entity.type
_entity.pdbx_description
1 polymer ?
#
loop_
_entity_poly.entity_id
_entity_poly.type
_entity_poly.pdbx_seq_one_letter_code
_entity_poly.pdbx_strand_id
1 'polypeptide(L)'
;MCDKPISITLKEADKIIKMTRCAKVKLMVPFNPRFMIPLMKAKKDIEENKIGDLIYIYTISEYGKNPSLIKGFDTNWLFNPQKSGGGGFADTAPHGIDSLRWLVNSEVKTVYADIGNKIFPNLGVDDIGTVIIEFKNRVIGVLGAGWANPESYPTWLDIRYEILGTKGFIDVSKPYHDLAVYGKEKMVREYWWRNDVRMILDEFIDCIFEDRDP
;
A
#
# COMPACT_ATOMS: atom_id res chain seq x y z
N MET A 1 8.37 15.57 3.75
CA MET A 1 7.85 14.20 3.55
C MET A 1 7.94 13.44 4.87
N CYS A 2 6.90 12.69 5.24
CA CYS A 2 6.83 11.90 6.46
C CYS A 2 6.33 10.50 6.09
N ASP A 3 7.03 9.45 6.53
CA ASP A 3 6.66 8.07 6.17
C ASP A 3 5.33 7.64 6.84
N LYS A 4 4.73 6.56 6.34
CA LYS A 4 3.54 5.95 6.92
C LYS A 4 3.89 5.10 8.15
N PRO A 5 2.95 4.97 9.11
CA PRO A 5 1.83 5.88 9.33
C PRO A 5 2.37 7.24 9.83
N ILE A 6 1.69 8.34 9.49
CA ILE A 6 2.09 9.70 9.92
C ILE A 6 2.26 9.82 11.45
N SER A 7 1.52 9.01 12.20
CA SER A 7 1.61 8.84 13.64
C SER A 7 0.82 7.62 14.09
N ILE A 8 1.02 7.14 15.31
CA ILE A 8 0.27 6.01 15.89
C ILE A 8 -1.08 6.44 16.51
N THR A 9 -1.38 7.74 16.60
CA THR A 9 -2.68 8.25 17.07
C THR A 9 -3.23 9.37 16.19
N LEU A 10 -4.55 9.44 16.00
CA LEU A 10 -5.19 10.52 15.22
C LEU A 10 -4.90 11.91 15.80
N LYS A 11 -4.84 12.03 17.13
CA LYS A 11 -4.54 13.29 17.80
C LYS A 11 -3.15 13.83 17.44
N GLU A 12 -2.17 12.95 17.25
CA GLU A 12 -0.83 13.33 16.82
C GLU A 12 -0.80 13.66 15.33
N ALA A 13 -1.49 12.89 14.50
CA ALA A 13 -1.67 13.18 13.07
C ALA A 13 -2.24 14.60 12.87
N ASP A 14 -3.33 14.93 13.58
CA ASP A 14 -3.98 16.24 13.52
C ASP A 14 -3.03 17.37 13.94
N LYS A 15 -2.19 17.13 14.95
CA LYS A 15 -1.15 18.09 15.37
C LYS A 15 -0.12 18.28 14.28
N ILE A 16 0.38 17.21 13.67
CA ILE A 16 1.37 17.28 12.57
C ILE A 16 0.79 18.09 11.41
N ILE A 17 -0.44 17.78 10.97
CA ILE A 17 -1.15 18.49 9.89
C ILE A 17 -1.34 19.97 10.24
N LYS A 18 -1.74 20.27 11.47
CA LYS A 18 -1.92 21.67 11.92
C LYS A 18 -0.59 22.42 11.90
N MET A 19 0.49 21.81 12.40
CA MET A 19 1.82 22.43 12.46
C MET A 19 2.34 22.73 11.05
N THR A 20 2.21 21.81 10.10
CA THR A 20 2.68 22.02 8.73
C THR A 20 1.89 23.12 8.02
N ARG A 21 0.56 23.17 8.21
CA ARG A 21 -0.29 24.28 7.73
C ARG A 21 0.12 25.62 8.34
N CYS A 22 0.33 25.70 9.65
CA CYS A 22 0.77 26.93 10.32
C CYS A 22 2.15 27.39 9.84
N ALA A 23 3.07 26.46 9.60
CA ALA A 23 4.40 26.73 9.07
C ALA A 23 4.41 27.01 7.55
N LYS A 24 3.27 26.84 6.86
CA LYS A 24 3.14 26.97 5.40
C LYS A 24 4.12 26.08 4.64
N VAL A 25 4.31 24.85 5.11
CA VAL A 25 5.14 23.83 4.45
C VAL A 25 4.28 22.69 3.94
N LYS A 26 4.70 22.07 2.83
CA LYS A 26 4.01 20.90 2.25
C LYS A 26 4.29 19.64 3.08
N LEU A 27 3.29 18.79 3.23
CA LEU A 27 3.35 17.51 3.94
C LEU A 27 2.83 16.42 3.02
N MET A 28 3.69 15.46 2.69
CA MET A 28 3.35 14.28 1.88
C MET A 28 3.67 13.01 2.66
N VAL A 29 2.75 12.04 2.57
CA VAL A 29 2.98 10.65 2.96
C VAL A 29 3.23 9.83 1.68
N PRO A 30 4.39 9.16 1.55
CA PRO A 30 4.84 8.57 0.28
C PRO A 30 4.20 7.20 0.01
N PHE A 31 2.90 7.16 -0.29
CA PHE A 31 2.22 5.92 -0.64
C PHE A 31 2.61 5.43 -2.04
N ASN A 32 3.58 4.52 -2.08
CA ASN A 32 4.16 3.96 -3.31
C ASN A 32 3.16 3.33 -4.31
N PRO A 33 2.03 2.70 -3.93
CA PRO A 33 1.18 2.08 -4.95
C PRO A 33 0.63 3.08 -5.98
N ARG A 34 0.42 4.35 -5.59
CA ARG A 34 0.00 5.42 -6.51
C ARG A 34 0.97 5.66 -7.66
N PHE A 35 2.24 5.30 -7.47
CA PHE A 35 3.33 5.52 -8.42
C PHE A 35 3.79 4.23 -9.11
N MET A 36 3.10 3.12 -8.88
CA MET A 36 3.33 1.89 -9.65
C MET A 36 2.77 2.10 -11.07
N ILE A 37 3.62 1.96 -12.09
CA ILE A 37 3.26 2.12 -13.50
C ILE A 37 1.94 1.40 -13.88
N PRO A 38 1.73 0.10 -13.56
CA PRO A 38 0.47 -0.56 -13.89
C PRO A 38 -0.74 0.02 -13.14
N LEU A 39 -0.56 0.50 -11.91
CA LEU A 39 -1.66 1.09 -11.13
C LEU A 39 -2.01 2.51 -11.60
N MET A 40 -1.01 3.29 -12.04
CA MET A 40 -1.23 4.57 -12.74
C MET A 40 -2.00 4.37 -14.04
N LYS A 41 -1.65 3.33 -14.81
CA LYS A 41 -2.40 2.97 -16.02
C LYS A 41 -3.83 2.56 -15.67
N ALA A 42 -4.02 1.77 -14.62
CA ALA A 42 -5.35 1.37 -14.17
C ALA A 42 -6.20 2.57 -13.74
N LYS A 43 -5.62 3.51 -12.97
CA LYS A 43 -6.26 4.77 -12.58
C LYS A 43 -6.73 5.55 -13.80
N LYS A 44 -5.85 5.74 -14.78
CA LYS A 44 -6.20 6.41 -16.04
C LYS A 44 -7.32 5.70 -16.79
N ASP A 45 -7.30 4.37 -16.86
CA ASP A 45 -8.35 3.61 -17.55
C ASP A 45 -9.71 3.66 -16.84
N ILE A 46 -9.72 3.76 -15.50
CA ILE A 46 -10.92 4.03 -14.71
C ILE A 46 -11.45 5.43 -15.05
N GLU A 47 -10.59 6.45 -15.01
CA GLU A 47 -10.98 7.86 -15.26
C GLU A 47 -11.46 8.10 -16.70
N GLU A 48 -10.86 7.41 -17.66
CA GLU A 48 -11.27 7.44 -19.08
C GLU A 48 -12.46 6.50 -19.39
N ASN A 49 -13.06 5.89 -18.37
CA ASN A 49 -14.22 5.00 -18.46
C ASN A 49 -14.02 3.80 -19.42
N LYS A 50 -12.79 3.29 -19.53
CA LYS A 50 -12.46 2.16 -20.43
C LYS A 50 -13.00 0.82 -19.95
N ILE A 51 -13.16 0.67 -18.63
CA ILE A 51 -13.75 -0.52 -18.02
C ILE A 51 -15.23 -0.33 -17.64
N GLY A 52 -15.87 0.76 -18.05
CA GLY A 52 -17.19 1.12 -17.56
C GLY A 52 -17.16 1.65 -16.13
N ASP A 53 -18.31 1.63 -15.46
CA ASP A 53 -18.38 2.06 -14.06
C ASP A 53 -17.58 1.08 -13.20
N LEU A 54 -16.70 1.60 -12.34
CA LEU A 54 -15.97 0.79 -11.37
C LEU A 54 -16.96 0.20 -10.37
N ILE A 55 -16.88 -1.10 -10.12
CA ILE A 55 -17.82 -1.82 -9.23
C ILE A 55 -17.09 -2.40 -8.01
N TYR A 56 -15.94 -3.01 -8.23
CA TYR A 56 -15.28 -3.81 -7.21
C TYR A 56 -13.76 -3.83 -7.40
N ILE A 57 -13.02 -3.79 -6.29
CA ILE A 57 -11.58 -4.02 -6.29
C ILE A 57 -11.24 -5.07 -5.24
N TYR A 58 -10.54 -6.13 -5.63
CA TYR A 58 -9.83 -7.00 -4.70
C TYR A 58 -8.35 -6.68 -4.76
N THR A 59 -7.70 -6.58 -3.60
CA THR A 59 -6.27 -6.33 -3.53
C THR A 59 -5.61 -7.13 -2.41
N ILE A 60 -4.40 -7.59 -2.71
CA ILE A 60 -3.43 -7.93 -1.69
C ILE A 60 -2.53 -6.71 -1.57
N SER A 61 -2.66 -5.94 -0.49
CA SER A 61 -1.72 -4.86 -0.18
C SER A 61 -0.63 -5.42 0.69
N GLU A 62 0.45 -5.82 0.03
CA GLU A 62 1.71 -6.16 0.68
C GLU A 62 1.56 -7.30 1.68
N TYR A 63 1.38 -8.52 1.16
CA TYR A 63 1.80 -9.68 1.95
C TYR A 63 3.32 -9.68 2.05
N GLY A 64 3.83 -9.28 3.20
CA GLY A 64 5.25 -9.18 3.48
C GLY A 64 5.79 -10.41 4.20
N LYS A 65 7.11 -10.60 4.12
CA LYS A 65 7.80 -11.49 5.06
C LYS A 65 7.85 -10.85 6.45
N ASN A 66 7.95 -11.68 7.49
CA ASN A 66 8.12 -11.20 8.85
C ASN A 66 9.42 -10.34 8.96
N PRO A 67 9.35 -9.11 9.50
CA PRO A 67 10.51 -8.23 9.66
C PRO A 67 11.65 -8.81 10.49
N SER A 68 11.41 -9.84 11.31
CA SER A 68 12.47 -10.54 12.05
C SER A 68 13.51 -11.20 11.14
N LEU A 69 13.19 -11.41 9.86
CA LEU A 69 14.09 -11.97 8.85
C LEU A 69 15.05 -10.91 8.27
N ILE A 70 14.83 -9.63 8.54
CA ILE A 70 15.72 -8.55 8.08
C ILE A 70 17.02 -8.60 8.90
N LYS A 71 18.15 -8.79 8.22
CA LYS A 71 19.47 -8.82 8.86
C LYS A 71 20.09 -7.43 8.87
N GLY A 72 20.77 -7.08 9.97
CA GLY A 72 21.53 -5.83 10.09
C GLY A 72 20.71 -4.60 10.51
N PHE A 73 19.43 -4.76 10.83
CA PHE A 73 18.56 -3.70 11.35
C PHE A 73 17.81 -4.19 12.59
N ASP A 74 17.66 -3.32 13.59
CA ASP A 74 16.82 -3.61 14.76
C ASP A 74 15.35 -3.44 14.42
N THR A 75 14.63 -4.55 14.27
CA THR A 75 13.20 -4.59 13.97
C THR A 75 12.33 -4.80 15.22
N ASN A 76 12.92 -4.87 16.43
CA ASN A 76 12.18 -5.15 17.66
C ASN A 76 11.07 -4.14 17.96
N TRP A 77 11.22 -2.89 17.50
CA TRP A 77 10.22 -1.86 17.68
C TRP A 77 8.91 -2.14 16.92
N LEU A 78 8.95 -2.89 15.81
CA LEU A 78 7.76 -3.28 15.02
C LEU A 78 6.84 -4.23 15.80
N PHE A 79 7.39 -4.97 16.76
CA PHE A 79 6.66 -5.91 17.61
C PHE A 79 6.22 -5.28 18.94
N ASN A 80 6.41 -3.96 19.10
CA ASN A 80 5.94 -3.21 20.27
C ASN A 80 4.83 -2.25 19.85
N PRO A 81 3.54 -2.52 20.17
CA PRO A 81 2.42 -1.71 19.73
C PRO A 81 2.47 -0.26 20.24
N GLN A 82 3.17 0.02 21.35
CA GLN A 82 3.36 1.39 21.84
C GLN A 82 4.33 2.21 20.99
N LYS A 83 5.15 1.54 20.16
CA LYS A 83 6.08 2.19 19.21
C LYS A 83 5.56 2.13 17.78
N SER A 84 5.04 0.97 17.36
CA SER A 84 4.61 0.73 15.97
C SER A 84 3.15 1.07 15.70
N GLY A 85 2.30 1.12 16.73
CA GLY A 85 0.84 1.27 16.58
C GLY A 85 0.10 -0.01 16.16
N GLY A 86 0.83 -1.08 15.83
CA GLY A 86 0.31 -2.38 15.43
C GLY A 86 1.39 -3.23 14.75
N GLY A 87 1.00 -4.36 14.18
CA GLY A 87 1.91 -5.30 13.55
C GLY A 87 1.73 -5.37 12.04
N GLY A 88 1.67 -6.58 11.49
CA GLY A 88 1.74 -6.80 10.05
C GLY A 88 0.63 -6.15 9.26
N PHE A 89 -0.61 -6.23 9.71
CA PHE A 89 -1.72 -5.57 9.02
C PHE A 89 -1.60 -4.05 9.19
N ALA A 90 -1.34 -3.56 10.40
CA ALA A 90 -1.19 -2.12 10.65
C ALA A 90 -0.02 -1.48 9.86
N ASP A 91 1.06 -2.22 9.63
CA ASP A 91 2.23 -1.80 8.86
C ASP A 91 1.94 -1.73 7.35
N THR A 92 1.26 -2.73 6.79
CA THR A 92 1.14 -2.92 5.34
C THR A 92 -0.20 -2.47 4.74
N ALA A 93 -1.30 -2.54 5.50
CA ALA A 93 -2.62 -2.14 5.05
C ALA A 93 -2.75 -0.65 4.66
N PRO A 94 -2.03 0.32 5.28
CA PRO A 94 -2.13 1.73 4.89
C PRO A 94 -1.87 1.97 3.39
N HIS A 95 -0.94 1.24 2.78
CA HIS A 95 -0.67 1.34 1.34
C HIS A 95 -1.89 0.96 0.49
N GLY A 96 -2.59 -0.10 0.89
CA GLY A 96 -3.77 -0.62 0.19
C GLY A 96 -5.02 0.22 0.43
N ILE A 97 -5.22 0.69 1.66
CA ILE A 97 -6.33 1.59 2.00
C ILE A 97 -6.19 2.88 1.19
N ASP A 98 -4.97 3.42 1.14
CA ASP A 98 -4.66 4.60 0.36
C ASP A 98 -4.88 4.39 -1.15
N SER A 99 -4.36 3.29 -1.71
CA SER A 99 -4.49 2.99 -3.13
C SER A 99 -5.94 2.73 -3.55
N LEU A 100 -6.74 2.07 -2.71
CA LEU A 100 -8.18 1.91 -2.93
C LEU A 100 -8.90 3.26 -2.94
N ARG A 101 -8.65 4.14 -1.96
CA ARG A 101 -9.25 5.49 -1.94
C ARG A 101 -8.88 6.29 -3.19
N TRP A 102 -7.63 6.19 -3.62
CA TRP A 102 -7.12 6.88 -4.82
C TRP A 102 -7.74 6.33 -6.12
N LEU A 103 -7.81 5.01 -6.28
CA LEU A 103 -8.42 4.37 -7.46
C LEU A 103 -9.92 4.65 -7.55
N VAL A 104 -10.64 4.50 -6.44
CA VAL A 104 -12.09 4.68 -6.37
C VAL A 104 -12.49 6.15 -6.44
N ASN A 105 -11.62 7.06 -6.03
CA ASN A 105 -11.89 8.49 -5.91
C ASN A 105 -13.18 8.79 -5.13
N SER A 106 -13.34 8.10 -4.00
CA SER A 106 -14.49 8.26 -3.10
C SER A 106 -14.06 8.02 -1.67
N GLU A 107 -14.80 8.61 -0.73
CA GLU A 107 -14.58 8.37 0.68
C GLU A 107 -15.25 7.09 1.16
N VAL A 108 -14.67 6.50 2.20
CA VAL A 108 -15.19 5.31 2.86
C VAL A 108 -16.51 5.62 3.56
N LYS A 109 -17.46 4.70 3.45
CA LYS A 109 -18.77 4.75 4.10
C LYS A 109 -18.85 3.75 5.25
N THR A 110 -18.50 2.48 4.99
CA THR A 110 -18.50 1.42 6.02
C THR A 110 -17.30 0.50 5.85
N VAL A 111 -16.89 -0.14 6.95
CA VAL A 111 -15.79 -1.11 6.98
C VAL A 111 -16.23 -2.33 7.78
N TYR A 112 -15.93 -3.51 7.26
CA TYR A 112 -15.90 -4.77 8.00
C TYR A 112 -14.45 -5.27 8.03
N ALA A 113 -13.99 -5.79 9.16
CA ALA A 113 -12.61 -6.21 9.34
C ALA A 113 -12.51 -7.48 10.19
N ASP A 114 -11.61 -8.38 9.79
CA ASP A 114 -11.08 -9.45 10.65
C ASP A 114 -9.55 -9.36 10.63
N ILE A 115 -8.98 -8.89 11.74
CA ILE A 115 -7.54 -8.61 11.91
C ILE A 115 -7.10 -9.29 13.19
N GLY A 116 -5.92 -9.91 13.18
CA GLY A 116 -5.37 -10.48 14.40
C GLY A 116 -4.02 -11.13 14.21
N ASN A 117 -3.62 -11.89 15.23
CA ASN A 117 -2.42 -12.72 15.21
C ASN A 117 -2.83 -14.16 14.87
N LYS A 118 -2.74 -14.53 13.60
CA LYS A 118 -3.25 -15.80 13.06
C LYS A 118 -2.15 -16.73 12.52
N ILE A 119 -0.97 -16.20 12.21
CA ILE A 119 0.14 -16.90 11.56
C ILE A 119 1.28 -17.18 12.53
N PHE A 120 1.70 -16.19 13.33
CA PHE A 120 2.87 -16.29 14.20
C PHE A 120 2.48 -16.28 15.69
N PRO A 121 2.49 -17.42 16.39
CA PRO A 121 2.12 -17.44 17.81
C PRO A 121 2.94 -16.46 18.65
N ASN A 122 2.28 -15.77 19.60
CA ASN A 122 2.90 -14.89 20.58
C ASN A 122 3.62 -13.65 20.00
N LEU A 123 3.16 -13.12 18.86
CA LEU A 123 3.78 -11.96 18.23
C LEU A 123 3.60 -10.66 19.03
N GLY A 124 2.56 -10.58 19.86
CA GLY A 124 2.21 -9.40 20.66
C GLY A 124 1.56 -8.26 19.88
N VAL A 125 1.43 -8.42 18.56
CA VAL A 125 0.78 -7.52 17.60
C VAL A 125 0.02 -8.35 16.55
N ASP A 126 -0.80 -7.72 15.72
CA ASP A 126 -1.42 -8.38 14.56
C ASP A 126 -0.36 -8.86 13.55
N ASP A 127 -0.66 -9.88 12.77
CA ASP A 127 0.20 -10.33 11.66
C ASP A 127 -0.50 -10.29 10.31
N ILE A 128 -1.80 -10.51 10.26
CA ILE A 128 -2.59 -10.50 9.04
C ILE A 128 -4.01 -10.00 9.34
N GLY A 129 -4.61 -9.39 8.33
CA GLY A 129 -6.01 -9.05 8.36
C GLY A 129 -6.62 -8.94 6.98
N THR A 130 -7.95 -8.97 6.97
CA THR A 130 -8.76 -8.69 5.79
C THR A 130 -9.79 -7.62 6.14
N VAL A 131 -9.95 -6.66 5.23
CA VAL A 131 -10.98 -5.62 5.34
C VAL A 131 -11.83 -5.57 4.08
N ILE A 132 -13.12 -5.35 4.28
CA ILE A 132 -14.10 -5.05 3.25
C ILE A 132 -14.55 -3.61 3.47
N ILE A 133 -14.45 -2.80 2.42
CA ILE A 133 -14.70 -1.36 2.44
C ILE A 133 -15.84 -1.07 1.47
N GLU A 134 -16.94 -0.50 1.96
CA GLU A 134 -17.95 0.13 1.11
C GLU A 134 -17.65 1.62 0.99
N PHE A 135 -17.51 2.10 -0.24
CA PHE A 135 -17.33 3.52 -0.54
C PHE A 135 -18.68 4.25 -0.69
N LYS A 136 -18.68 5.58 -0.58
CA LYS A 136 -19.91 6.39 -0.72
C LYS A 136 -20.57 6.24 -2.10
N ASN A 137 -19.78 6.01 -3.15
CA ASN A 137 -20.26 5.72 -4.50
C ASN A 137 -20.65 4.24 -4.72
N ARG A 138 -20.75 3.44 -3.64
CA ARG A 138 -21.15 2.02 -3.62
C ARG A 138 -20.14 1.05 -4.21
N VAL A 139 -18.96 1.50 -4.61
CA VAL A 139 -17.84 0.60 -4.94
C VAL A 139 -17.45 -0.18 -3.71
N ILE A 140 -17.12 -1.46 -3.88
CA ILE A 140 -16.61 -2.32 -2.81
C ILE A 140 -15.12 -2.56 -3.03
N GLY A 141 -14.31 -2.32 -1.99
CA GLY A 141 -12.92 -2.71 -1.92
C GLY A 141 -12.74 -3.88 -0.95
N VAL A 142 -11.98 -4.90 -1.33
CA VAL A 142 -11.55 -5.98 -0.43
C VAL A 142 -10.05 -6.01 -0.41
N LEU A 143 -9.49 -5.98 0.78
CA LEU A 143 -8.06 -5.86 1.00
C LEU A 143 -7.59 -6.93 1.98
N GLY A 144 -6.61 -7.73 1.57
CA GLY A 144 -5.77 -8.52 2.48
C GLY A 144 -4.39 -7.87 2.65
N ALA A 145 -3.90 -7.79 3.89
CA ALA A 145 -2.59 -7.24 4.21
C ALA A 145 -1.98 -7.95 5.42
N GLY A 146 -0.65 -7.97 5.53
CA GLY A 146 0.03 -8.60 6.66
C GLY A 146 1.44 -9.09 6.39
N TRP A 147 2.14 -9.50 7.44
CA TRP A 147 3.41 -10.23 7.36
C TRP A 147 3.17 -11.72 6.99
N ALA A 148 2.37 -11.98 5.95
CA ALA A 148 1.82 -13.29 5.67
C ALA A 148 2.77 -14.26 4.94
N ASN A 149 3.80 -13.75 4.28
CA ASN A 149 4.64 -14.57 3.41
C ASN A 149 5.67 -15.38 4.21
N PRO A 150 5.85 -16.68 3.92
CA PRO A 150 6.89 -17.50 4.54
C PRO A 150 8.29 -17.05 4.08
N GLU A 151 9.32 -17.43 4.84
CA GLU A 151 10.72 -17.13 4.49
C GLU A 151 11.09 -17.60 3.07
N SER A 152 10.55 -18.73 2.64
CA SER A 152 10.78 -19.31 1.30
C SER A 152 10.04 -18.60 0.16
N TYR A 153 9.16 -17.63 0.45
CA TYR A 153 8.46 -16.88 -0.59
C TYR A 153 9.48 -16.12 -1.47
N PRO A 154 9.33 -16.11 -2.81
CA PRO A 154 10.39 -15.65 -3.72
C PRO A 154 10.69 -14.14 -3.63
N THR A 155 9.74 -13.32 -3.17
CA THR A 155 9.87 -11.87 -3.00
C THR A 155 9.67 -11.46 -1.55
N TRP A 156 10.09 -10.25 -1.18
CA TRP A 156 9.82 -9.72 0.16
C TRP A 156 8.34 -9.40 0.36
N LEU A 157 7.71 -8.81 -0.67
CA LEU A 157 6.31 -8.40 -0.69
C LEU A 157 5.61 -9.05 -1.87
N ASP A 158 4.32 -9.34 -1.71
CA ASP A 158 3.38 -9.63 -2.79
C ASP A 158 2.30 -8.56 -2.82
N ILE A 159 2.00 -8.04 -4.01
CA ILE A 159 1.04 -6.96 -4.22
C ILE A 159 0.24 -7.29 -5.46
N ARG A 160 -1.09 -7.29 -5.35
CA ARG A 160 -1.98 -7.62 -6.46
C ARG A 160 -3.22 -6.76 -6.46
N TYR A 161 -3.78 -6.51 -7.64
CA TYR A 161 -5.06 -5.82 -7.81
C TYR A 161 -5.89 -6.50 -8.89
N GLU A 162 -7.13 -6.79 -8.54
CA GLU A 162 -8.19 -7.20 -9.47
C GLU A 162 -9.25 -6.10 -9.45
N ILE A 163 -9.41 -5.39 -10.56
CA ILE A 163 -10.24 -4.20 -10.66
C ILE A 163 -11.35 -4.50 -11.67
N LEU A 164 -12.58 -4.58 -11.18
CA LEU A 164 -13.76 -4.94 -11.95
C LEU A 164 -14.62 -3.71 -12.23
N GLY A 165 -14.86 -3.44 -13.51
CA GLY A 165 -15.86 -2.48 -13.97
C GLY A 165 -16.95 -3.15 -14.81
N THR A 166 -18.00 -2.41 -15.16
CA THR A 166 -19.16 -2.96 -15.89
C THR A 166 -18.86 -3.39 -17.33
N LYS A 167 -17.74 -2.96 -17.92
CA LYS A 167 -17.34 -3.22 -19.31
C LYS A 167 -15.95 -3.83 -19.44
N GLY A 168 -15.22 -4.02 -18.34
CA GLY A 168 -13.86 -4.51 -18.39
C GLY A 168 -13.30 -4.89 -17.03
N PHE A 169 -12.13 -5.53 -17.07
CA PHE A 169 -11.42 -6.02 -15.91
C PHE A 169 -9.94 -5.73 -16.08
N ILE A 170 -9.28 -5.26 -15.02
CA ILE A 170 -7.84 -5.02 -14.99
C ILE A 170 -7.23 -5.94 -13.93
N ASP A 171 -6.25 -6.74 -14.35
CA ASP A 171 -5.42 -7.58 -13.48
C ASP A 171 -4.02 -6.99 -13.37
N VAL A 172 -3.60 -6.68 -12.15
CA VAL A 172 -2.23 -6.30 -11.81
C VAL A 172 -1.66 -7.37 -10.89
N SER A 173 -0.98 -8.35 -11.46
CA SER A 173 -0.42 -9.49 -10.72
C SER A 173 1.07 -9.35 -10.36
N LYS A 174 1.80 -8.47 -11.06
CA LYS A 174 3.22 -8.17 -10.81
C LYS A 174 3.50 -6.67 -10.99
N PRO A 175 3.25 -5.85 -9.97
CA PRO A 175 3.37 -4.40 -10.12
C PRO A 175 4.82 -3.91 -10.24
N TYR A 176 5.79 -4.71 -9.82
CA TYR A 176 7.20 -4.43 -9.98
C TYR A 176 7.78 -5.20 -11.15
N HIS A 177 8.53 -4.52 -12.01
CA HIS A 177 9.18 -5.12 -13.17
C HIS A 177 10.26 -6.12 -12.73
N ASP A 178 10.15 -7.36 -13.21
CA ASP A 178 11.20 -8.36 -13.10
C ASP A 178 11.64 -8.84 -14.49
N LEU A 179 12.95 -8.95 -14.68
CA LEU A 179 13.53 -9.69 -15.79
C LEU A 179 13.94 -11.07 -15.26
N ALA A 180 13.30 -12.13 -15.75
CA ALA A 180 13.73 -13.48 -15.48
C ALA A 180 14.49 -14.03 -16.69
N VAL A 181 15.79 -14.31 -16.51
CA VAL A 181 16.63 -14.98 -17.50
C VAL A 181 16.71 -16.46 -17.13
N TYR A 182 16.17 -17.32 -18.00
CA TYR A 182 16.16 -18.77 -17.80
C TYR A 182 17.35 -19.41 -18.51
N GLY A 183 18.35 -19.88 -17.73
CA GLY A 183 19.42 -20.74 -18.22
C GLY A 183 19.12 -22.23 -18.01
N LYS A 184 19.93 -23.12 -18.60
CA LYS A 184 19.77 -24.58 -18.45
C LYS A 184 19.86 -25.08 -17.01
N GLU A 185 20.64 -24.40 -16.16
CA GLU A 185 20.94 -24.85 -14.79
C GLU A 185 20.33 -23.95 -13.71
N LYS A 186 20.05 -22.69 -14.04
CA LYS A 186 19.49 -21.72 -13.09
C LYS A 186 18.66 -20.66 -13.80
N MET A 187 17.67 -20.17 -13.08
CA MET A 187 17.00 -18.91 -13.39
C MET A 187 17.66 -17.80 -12.59
N VAL A 188 17.99 -16.69 -13.26
CA VAL A 188 18.41 -15.44 -12.62
C VAL A 188 17.28 -14.45 -12.77
N ARG A 189 16.83 -13.87 -11.65
CA ARG A 189 15.83 -12.82 -11.65
C ARG A 189 16.50 -11.50 -11.28
N GLU A 190 16.39 -10.53 -12.17
CA GLU A 190 16.80 -9.15 -11.93
C GLU A 190 15.56 -8.32 -11.66
N TYR A 191 15.52 -7.67 -10.51
CA TYR A 191 14.48 -6.69 -10.20
C TYR A 191 14.93 -5.35 -10.73
N TRP A 192 14.13 -4.77 -11.63
CA TRP A 192 14.46 -3.49 -12.22
C TRP A 192 13.86 -2.37 -11.36
N TRP A 193 14.53 -1.22 -11.43
CA TRP A 193 14.29 0.05 -10.76
C TRP A 193 12.93 0.25 -10.04
N ARG A 194 13.01 0.64 -8.77
CA ARG A 194 11.93 1.25 -7.99
C ARG A 194 11.64 2.66 -8.50
N ASN A 195 11.15 2.77 -9.74
CA ASN A 195 10.78 4.05 -10.36
C ASN A 195 9.74 4.78 -9.51
N ASP A 196 8.87 4.04 -8.81
CA ASP A 196 7.93 4.56 -7.83
C ASP A 196 8.62 5.46 -6.78
N VAL A 197 9.79 5.07 -6.27
CA VAL A 197 10.52 5.88 -5.27
C VAL A 197 10.99 7.21 -5.86
N ARG A 198 11.51 7.20 -7.09
CA ARG A 198 11.92 8.43 -7.77
C ARG A 198 10.70 9.31 -8.07
N MET A 199 9.61 8.72 -8.56
CA MET A 199 8.38 9.42 -8.89
C MET A 199 7.72 10.05 -7.68
N ILE A 200 7.78 9.43 -6.50
CA ILE A 200 7.34 10.04 -5.24
C ILE A 200 8.12 11.33 -4.94
N LEU A 201 9.45 11.31 -5.13
CA LEU A 201 10.28 12.48 -4.88
C LEU A 201 10.02 13.57 -5.91
N ASP A 202 9.96 13.20 -7.19
CA ASP A 202 9.66 14.12 -8.29
C ASP A 202 8.29 14.79 -8.05
N GLU A 203 7.25 14.02 -7.70
CA GLU A 203 5.93 14.53 -7.35
C GLU A 203 5.96 15.53 -6.18
N PHE A 204 6.69 15.22 -5.11
CA PHE A 204 6.79 16.12 -3.96
C PHE A 204 7.51 17.43 -4.33
N ILE A 205 8.53 17.36 -5.17
CA ILE A 205 9.27 18.52 -5.69
C ILE A 205 8.34 19.37 -6.56
N ASP A 206 7.59 18.76 -7.47
CA ASP A 206 6.64 19.44 -8.33
C ASP A 206 5.56 20.14 -7.51
N CYS A 207 5.05 19.52 -6.44
CA CYS A 207 4.11 20.15 -5.52
C CYS A 207 4.63 21.46 -4.90
N ILE A 208 5.92 21.51 -4.61
CA ILE A 208 6.57 22.69 -4.03
C ILE A 208 6.70 23.78 -5.10
N PHE A 209 7.13 23.44 -6.32
CA PHE A 209 7.30 24.41 -7.41
C PHE A 209 5.96 24.96 -7.93
N GLU A 210 4.93 24.13 -7.97
CA GLU A 210 3.60 24.48 -8.49
C GLU A 210 2.64 25.01 -7.41
N ASP A 211 3.07 25.04 -6.15
CA ASP A 211 2.25 25.38 -4.97
C ASP A 211 0.93 24.61 -4.88
N ARG A 212 0.92 23.34 -5.29
CA ARG A 212 -0.20 22.41 -5.10
C ARG A 212 -0.03 21.55 -3.86
N ASP A 213 -1.11 20.94 -3.40
CA ASP A 213 -1.03 19.94 -2.33
C ASP A 213 -0.58 18.59 -2.92
N PRO A 214 0.31 17.86 -2.23
CA PRO A 214 0.74 16.52 -2.61
C PRO A 214 -0.29 15.41 -2.31
#